data_AF-A0A3N4M2B6-F1
#
_entry.id   AF-A0A3N4M2B6-F1
#
_cell.length_a   1.000
_cell.length_b   1.000
_cell.length_c   1.000
_cell.angle_alpha   90.00
_cell.angle_beta   90.00
_cell.angle_gamma   90.00
#
_symmetry.space_group_name_H-M   'P 1'
#
loop_
_entity.id
_entity.type
_entity.pdbx_description
1 polymer ?
#
loop_
_entity_poly.entity_id
_entity_poly.type
_entity_poly.pdbx_seq_one_letter_code
_entity_poly.pdbx_strand_id
1 'polypeptide(L)' 'LIWPGNSLDLNMMEICWAYLKCITTKKDPHFPHGSRASMEDLEQWRIQRWIKRIPCHIQEVIRLEGGNEYSEGHPL' A
#
# COMPACT_ATOMS: atom_id res chain seq x y z
N LEU A 1 10.10 -15.91 3.48
CA LEU A 1 9.57 -15.36 2.20
C LEU A 1 10.76 -14.81 1.44
N ILE A 2 10.99 -15.24 0.20
CA ILE A 2 12.02 -14.66 -0.66
C ILE A 2 11.38 -13.43 -1.31
N TRP A 3 11.90 -12.24 -1.01
CA TRP A 3 11.41 -10.99 -1.57
C TRP A 3 12.32 -10.53 -2.71
N PRO A 4 11.79 -10.26 -3.92
CA PRO A 4 12.58 -9.69 -4.99
C PRO A 4 13.02 -8.26 -4.62
N GLY A 5 14.32 -7.98 -4.76
CA GLY A 5 14.86 -6.64 -4.52
C GLY A 5 14.22 -5.61 -5.45
N ASN A 6 13.92 -4.42 -4.93
CA ASN A 6 13.27 -3.32 -5.66
C ASN A 6 11.79 -3.52 -6.03
N SER A 7 11.13 -4.58 -5.57
CA SER A 7 9.69 -4.77 -5.77
C SER A 7 8.87 -4.12 -4.67
N LEU A 8 8.83 -2.79 -4.70
CA LEU A 8 8.09 -1.96 -3.77
C LEU A 8 6.56 -2.08 -3.98
N ASP A 9 6.16 -2.41 -5.21
CA ASP A 9 4.82 -2.73 -5.70
C ASP A 9 4.19 -3.95 -5.01
N LEU A 10 5.04 -4.90 -4.60
CA LEU A 10 4.59 -6.06 -3.84
C LEU A 10 4.40 -5.72 -2.35
N ASN A 11 4.98 -4.62 -1.85
CA ASN A 11 5.02 -4.30 -0.43
C ASN A 11 3.71 -3.66 0.05
N MET A 12 2.94 -4.42 0.81
CA MET A 12 1.70 -3.93 1.43
C MET A 12 1.89 -2.68 2.30
N MET A 13 3.05 -2.55 2.97
CA MET A 13 3.32 -1.42 3.85
C MET A 13 3.42 -0.11 3.07
N GLU A 14 3.82 -0.13 1.81
CA GLU A 14 3.91 1.07 0.98
C GLU A 14 2.54 1.58 0.56
N ILE A 15 1.61 0.66 0.24
CA ILE A 15 0.21 1.01 -0.02
C ILE A 15 -0.42 1.60 1.24
N CYS A 16 -0.15 0.99 2.40
CA CYS A 16 -0.58 1.52 3.70
C CYS A 16 -0.01 2.92 3.94
N TRP A 17 1.29 3.11 3.70
CA TRP A 17 1.97 4.39 3.89
C TRP A 17 1.45 5.48 2.95
N ALA A 18 1.20 5.15 1.68
CA ALA A 18 0.58 6.07 0.72
C ALA A 18 -0.81 6.53 1.20
N TYR A 19 -1.63 5.60 1.69
CA TYR A 19 -2.94 5.91 2.26
C TYR A 19 -2.83 6.79 3.52
N LEU A 20 -1.96 6.41 4.45
CA LEU A 20 -1.71 7.16 5.69
C LEU A 20 -1.25 8.60 5.38
N LYS A 21 -0.34 8.79 4.42
CA LYS A 21 0.07 10.13 3.96
C LYS A 21 -1.10 10.94 3.42
N CYS A 22 -1.98 10.35 2.62
CA CYS A 22 -3.16 11.04 2.08
C CYS A 22 -4.11 11.52 3.18
N ILE A 23 -4.36 10.69 4.21
CA ILE A 23 -5.25 11.07 5.32
C ILE A 23 -4.60 12.09 6.25
N THR A 24 -3.28 12.00 6.46
CA THR A 24 -2.56 12.96 7.31
C THR A 24 -2.39 14.30 6.62
N THR A 25 -2.17 14.33 5.30
CA THR A 25 -2.11 15.59 4.52
C THR A 25 -3.47 16.30 4.46
N LYS A 26 -4.57 15.56 4.57
CA LYS A 26 -5.93 16.12 4.69
C LYS A 26 -6.23 16.66 6.11
N LYS A 27 -5.49 16.20 7.13
CA LYS A 27 -5.60 16.72 8.51
C LYS A 27 -4.61 17.87 8.68
N ASP A 28 -5.00 18.88 9.45
CA ASP A 28 -4.19 20.09 9.65
C ASP A 28 -2.78 19.73 10.21
N PRO A 29 -1.68 20.28 9.65
CA PRO A 29 -0.31 19.98 10.06
C PRO A 29 0.01 20.34 11.52
N HIS A 30 -0.87 21.07 12.23
CA HIS A 30 -0.68 21.44 13.63
C HIS A 30 -0.91 20.31 14.64
N PHE A 31 -1.32 19.10 14.23
CA PHE A 31 -1.51 17.97 15.13
C PHE A 31 -0.33 16.97 15.11
N PRO A 32 0.62 17.05 16.06
CA PRO A 32 1.79 16.17 16.13
C PRO A 32 1.48 14.70 16.50
N HIS A 33 0.21 14.37 16.76
CA HIS A 33 -0.25 13.03 17.14
C HIS A 33 -0.78 12.18 15.96
N GLY A 34 -0.68 12.70 14.73
CA GLY A 34 -1.42 12.18 13.57
C GLY A 34 -1.07 10.76 13.10
N SER A 35 0.15 10.25 13.33
CA SER A 35 0.58 8.98 12.69
C SER A 35 0.11 7.71 13.41
N ARG A 36 0.14 7.67 14.76
CA ARG A 36 -0.31 6.49 15.53
C ARG A 36 -1.83 6.36 15.54
N ALA A 37 -2.54 7.47 15.77
CA ALA A 37 -4.01 7.49 15.74
C ALA A 37 -4.54 7.08 14.36
N SER A 38 -3.92 7.56 13.28
CA SER A 38 -4.30 7.19 11.92
C SER A 38 -4.09 5.71 11.57
N MET A 39 -3.18 5.03 12.25
CA MET A 39 -2.92 3.61 12.05
C MET A 39 -3.89 2.74 12.86
N GLU A 40 -4.32 3.22 14.04
CA GLU A 40 -5.37 2.60 14.86
C GLU A 40 -6.77 2.79 14.23
N ASP A 41 -7.00 3.91 13.55
CA ASP A 41 -8.22 4.21 12.80
C ASP A 41 -8.32 3.43 11.47
N LEU A 42 -7.30 2.65 11.11
CA LEU A 42 -7.29 1.94 9.84
C LEU A 42 -8.29 0.79 9.83
N GLU A 43 -9.31 0.91 8.98
CA GLU A 43 -10.35 -0.11 8.88
C GLU A 43 -9.77 -1.46 8.43
N GLN A 44 -10.05 -2.52 9.19
CA GLN A 44 -9.54 -3.87 8.92
C GLN A 44 -9.86 -4.38 7.50
N TRP A 45 -11.01 -3.99 6.94
CA TRP A 45 -11.37 -4.40 5.57
C TRP A 45 -10.41 -3.83 4.52
N ARG A 46 -9.81 -2.66 4.76
CA ARG A 46 -8.80 -2.06 3.86
C ARG A 46 -7.53 -2.89 3.86
N ILE A 47 -7.05 -3.29 5.04
CA ILE A 47 -5.89 -4.16 5.21
C ILE A 47 -6.13 -5.48 4.47
N GLN A 48 -7.30 -6.10 4.69
CA GLN A 48 -7.69 -7.34 4.01
C GLN A 48 -7.74 -7.20 2.49
N ARG A 49 -8.20 -6.05 1.98
CA ARG A 49 -8.21 -5.75 0.55
C ARG A 49 -6.80 -5.66 -0.03
N TRP A 50 -5.86 -5.02 0.68
CA TRP A 50 -4.46 -4.93 0.26
C TRP A 50 -3.78 -6.30 0.28
N ILE A 51 -4.01 -7.11 1.32
CA ILE A 51 -3.49 -8.48 1.39
C ILE A 51 -3.96 -9.32 0.20
N LYS A 52 -5.26 -9.27 -0.11
CA LYS A 52 -5.85 -10.02 -1.23
C LYS A 52 -5.34 -9.59 -2.61
N ARG A 53 -4.75 -8.40 -2.72
CA ARG A 53 -4.22 -7.87 -3.97
C ARG A 53 -2.82 -8.38 -4.30
N ILE A 54 -2.05 -8.78 -3.29
CA ILE A 54 -0.67 -9.27 -3.46
C ILE A 54 -0.58 -10.42 -4.48
N PRO A 55 -1.41 -11.48 -4.43
CA PRO A 55 -1.35 -12.55 -5.42
C PRO A 55 -1.60 -12.07 -6.85
N CYS A 56 -2.48 -11.09 -7.04
CA CYS A 56 -2.75 -10.52 -8.37
C CYS A 56 -1.54 -9.75 -8.90
N HIS A 57 -0.84 -8.99 -8.06
CA HIS A 57 0.38 -8.28 -8.46
C HIS A 57 1.53 -9.24 -8.75
N ILE A 58 1.69 -10.31 -7.97
CA ILE A 58 2.69 -11.35 -8.27
C ILE A 58 2.43 -11.99 -9.64
N GLN A 59 1.17 -12.34 -9.95
CA GLN A 59 0.81 -12.90 -11.26
C GLN A 59 1.14 -11.95 -12.40
N GLU A 60 0.96 -10.66 -12.18
CA GLU A 60 1.18 -9.63 -13.17
C GLU A 60 2.66 -9.33 -13.40
N VAL A 61 3.46 -9.30 -12.32
CA VAL A 61 4.92 -9.23 -12.40
C VAL A 61 5.48 -10.44 -13.16
N ILE A 62 4.93 -11.64 -12.92
CA ILE A 62 5.30 -12.85 -13.67
C ILE A 62 4.91 -12.70 -15.15
N ARG A 63 3.69 -12.20 -15.44
CA ARG A 63 3.20 -11.97 -16.82
C ARG A 63 4.11 -11.01 -17.59
N LEU A 64 4.66 -10.02 -16.90
CA LEU A 64 5.54 -8.99 -17.48
C LEU A 64 7.03 -9.35 -17.37
N GLU A 65 7.37 -10.59 -17.03
CA GLU A 65 8.77 -11.07 -16.88
C GLU A 65 9.62 -10.21 -15.92
N GLY A 66 8.99 -9.62 -14.90
CA GLY A 66 9.63 -8.70 -13.95
C GLY A 66 9.37 -7.22 -14.21
N GLY A 67 8.60 -6.86 -15.23
CA GLY A 67 8.19 -5.48 -15.52
C GLY A 67 7.12 -4.93 -14.57
N ASN A 68 7.14 -3.60 -14.36
CA ASN A 68 6.16 -2.87 -13.53
C ASN A 68 5.14 -2.08 -14.37
N GLU A 69 4.89 -2.50 -15.61
CA GLU A 69 4.04 -1.77 -16.57
C GLU A 69 2.54 -1.98 -16.33
N TYR A 70 2.19 -2.68 -15.26
CA TYR A 70 0.81 -2.99 -14.97
C TYR A 70 0.10 -1.85 -14.27
N SER A 71 -1.19 -1.69 -14.57
CA SER A 71 -2.04 -0.76 -13.84
C SER A 71 -2.20 -1.26 -12.41
N GLU A 72 -1.34 -0.77 -11.52
CA GLU A 72 -1.57 -0.78 -10.08
C GLU A 72 -2.81 0.09 -9.81
N GLY A 73 -4.03 -0.42 -10.04
CA GLY A 73 -5.28 0.30 -9.85
C GLY A 73 -5.24 1.19 -8.59
N HIS A 74 -5.56 2.47 -8.76
CA HIS A 74 -5.28 3.55 -7.80
C HIS A 74 -5.38 3.18 -6.31
N PRO A 75 -4.40 3.55 -5.47
CA PRO A 75 -4.57 3.52 -4.03
C PRO A 75 -5.50 4.68 -3.63
N LEU A 76 -6.73 4.37 -3.27
CA LEU A 76 -7.65 5.29 -2.57
C LEU A 76 -7.62 5.08 -1.07
#